data_AF-A0A969L1M7-F1
#
_entry.id   AF-A0A969L1M7-F1
#
_cell.length_a   1.000
_cell.length_b   1.000
_cell.length_c   1.000
_cell.angle_alpha   90.00
_cell.angle_beta   90.00
_cell.angle_gamma   90.00
#
_symmetry.space_group_name_H-M   'P 1'
#
loop_
_entity.id
_entity.type
_entity.pdbx_description
1 polymer ?
#
loop_
_entity_poly.entity_id
_entity_poly.type
_entity_poly.pdbx_seq_one_letter_code
_entity_poly.pdbx_strand_id
1 'polypeptide(L)' 'MGVELILNAVNINLVAFWRYIAPNDVAGQIFAIIVISVAAAEAAVGLAIVISVYRRRHSAVVEELDILKN' A
#
# COMPACT_ATOMS: atom_id res chain seq x y z
N MET A 1 -1.45 4.61 -6.26
CA MET A 1 -1.00 3.63 -7.29
C MET A 1 0.47 3.24 -7.17
N GLY A 2 1.42 4.17 -6.96
CA GLY A 2 2.84 3.80 -6.83
C GLY A 2 3.15 2.94 -5.60
N VAL A 3 2.53 3.23 -4.46
CA VAL A 3 2.73 2.49 -3.20
C VAL A 3 2.23 1.05 -3.32
N GLU A 4 1.11 0.84 -3.99
CA GLU A 4 0.50 -0.47 -4.22
C GLU A 4 1.39 -1.35 -5.09
N LEU A 5 2.09 -0.78 -6.07
CA LEU A 5 3.10 -1.50 -6.86
C LEU A 5 4.28 -1.95 -5.99
N ILE A 6 4.74 -1.10 -5.06
CA ILE A 6 5.83 -1.44 -4.14
C ILE A 6 5.39 -2.57 -3.20
N LEU A 7 4.18 -2.50 -2.62
CA LEU A 7 3.66 -3.55 -1.74
C LEU A 7 3.46 -4.88 -2.48
N ASN A 8 3.03 -4.86 -3.74
CA ASN A 8 2.96 -6.07 -4.56
C ASN A 8 4.36 -6.63 -4.87
N ALA A 9 5.35 -5.78 -5.15
CA ALA A 9 6.73 -6.22 -5.34
C ALA A 9 7.30 -6.89 -4.07
N VAL A 10 6.97 -6.38 -2.88
CA VAL A 10 7.32 -7.02 -1.60
C VAL A 10 6.68 -8.40 -1.49
N ASN A 11 5.39 -8.56 -1.82
CA ASN A 11 4.71 -9.86 -1.78
C ASN A 11 5.33 -10.88 -2.73
N ILE A 12 5.69 -10.48 -3.95
CA ILE A 12 6.35 -11.37 -4.91
C ILE A 12 7.69 -11.85 -4.35
N ASN A 13 8.52 -10.94 -3.83
CA ASN A 13 9.80 -11.30 -3.22
C ASN A 13 9.63 -12.24 -2.03
N LEU A 14 8.65 -11.98 -1.17
CA LEU A 14 8.37 -12.79 0.01
C LEU A 14 7.99 -14.23 -0.37
N VAL A 15 7.09 -14.40 -1.35
CA VAL A 15 6.69 -15.72 -1.84
C VAL A 15 7.85 -16.42 -2.57
N ALA A 16 8.68 -15.67 -3.31
CA ALA A 16 9.88 -16.22 -3.94
C ALA A 16 10.89 -16.72 -2.90
N PHE A 17 11.20 -15.93 -1.87
CA PHE A 17 12.09 -16.35 -0.78
C PHE A 17 11.55 -17.56 -0.03
N TRP A 18 10.26 -17.55 0.29
CA TRP A 18 9.60 -18.70 0.88
C TRP A 18 9.82 -19.98 0.06
N ARG A 19 9.59 -19.89 -1.26
CA ARG A 19 9.71 -21.03 -2.18
C ARG A 19 11.11 -21.63 -2.22
N TYR A 20 12.16 -20.81 -2.12
CA TYR A 20 13.55 -21.28 -2.26
C TYR A 20 14.25 -21.56 -0.93
N ILE A 21 13.81 -20.97 0.19
CA ILE A 21 14.48 -21.10 1.50
C ILE A 21 13.75 -22.08 2.43
N ALA A 22 12.41 -22.04 2.48
CA ALA A 22 11.62 -22.81 3.45
C ALA A 22 10.29 -23.31 2.88
N PRO A 23 10.30 -24.15 1.81
CA PRO A 23 9.08 -24.54 1.09
C PRO A 23 8.08 -25.38 1.91
N ASN A 24 8.51 -25.96 3.04
CA ASN A 24 7.66 -26.76 3.92
C ASN A 24 7.02 -25.94 5.07
N ASP A 25 7.41 -24.68 5.23
CA ASP A 25 6.90 -23.81 6.29
C ASP A 25 5.82 -22.87 5.73
N VAL A 26 4.60 -22.87 6.27
CA VAL A 26 3.52 -22.01 5.77
C VAL A 26 3.67 -20.53 6.14
N ALA A 27 4.59 -20.17 7.03
CA ALA A 27 4.73 -18.82 7.58
C ALA A 27 4.93 -17.74 6.49
N GLY A 28 5.71 -18.02 5.44
CA GLY A 28 5.96 -17.07 4.35
C GLY A 28 4.70 -16.71 3.55
N GLN A 29 3.81 -17.69 3.35
CA GLN A 29 2.53 -17.48 2.66
C GLN A 29 1.54 -16.71 3.54
N ILE A 30 1.47 -17.05 4.84
CA ILE A 30 0.62 -16.36 5.81
C ILE A 30 1.04 -14.88 5.92
N PHE A 31 2.35 -14.61 5.96
CA PHE A 31 2.86 -13.25 6.02
C PHE A 31 2.49 -12.45 4.76
N ALA A 32 2.52 -13.07 3.57
CA ALA A 32 2.07 -12.41 2.33
C ALA A 32 0.58 -12.02 2.39
N ILE A 33 -0.29 -12.87 2.94
CA ILE A 33 -1.71 -12.56 3.12
C ILE A 33 -1.92 -11.39 4.09
N ILE A 34 -1.12 -11.31 5.15
CA ILE A 34 -1.16 -10.16 6.08
C ILE A 34 -0.77 -8.88 5.35
N VAL A 35 0.29 -8.90 4.54
CA VAL A 35 0.73 -7.72 3.77
C VAL A 35 -0.37 -7.29 2.78
N ILE A 36 -1.03 -8.22 2.08
CA ILE A 36 -2.17 -7.90 1.20
C ILE A 36 -3.31 -7.26 1.99
N SER A 37 -3.61 -7.76 3.19
CA SER A 37 -4.67 -7.24 4.05
C SER A 37 -4.36 -5.81 4.52
N VAL A 38 -3.11 -5.53 4.89
CA VAL A 38 -2.64 -4.19 5.24
C VAL A 38 -2.69 -3.25 4.03
N ALA A 39 -2.27 -3.72 2.84
CA ALA A 39 -2.34 -2.94 1.61
C ALA A 39 -3.79 -2.53 1.27
N ALA A 40 -4.75 -3.45 1.46
CA ALA A 40 -6.17 -3.15 1.27
C ALA A 40 -6.68 -2.08 2.26
N ALA A 41 -6.29 -2.19 3.53
CA ALA A 41 -6.66 -1.20 4.55
C ALA A 41 -6.03 0.17 4.28
N GLU A 42 -4.74 0.21 3.91
CA GLU A 42 -4.00 1.43 3.57
C GLU A 42 -4.61 2.12 2.35
N ALA A 43 -4.93 1.40 1.28
CA ALA A 43 -5.58 1.96 0.10
C ALA A 43 -6.95 2.58 0.42
N ALA A 44 -7.75 1.93 1.29
CA ALA A 44 -9.03 2.47 1.73
C ALA A 44 -8.88 3.78 2.53
N VAL A 45 -7.91 3.83 3.46
CA VAL A 45 -7.60 5.03 4.25
C VAL A 45 -7.04 6.14 3.35
N GLY A 46 -6.10 5.83 2.47
CA GLY A 46 -5.50 6.78 1.53
C GLY A 46 -6.56 7.42 0.63
N LEU A 47 -7.48 6.61 0.07
CA LEU A 47 -8.59 7.11 -0.73
C LEU A 47 -9.54 8.00 0.10
N ALA A 48 -9.85 7.62 1.34
CA ALA A 48 -10.69 8.43 2.22
C ALA A 48 -10.07 9.81 2.48
N ILE A 49 -8.76 9.88 2.65
CA ILE A 49 -8.02 11.14 2.80
C ILE A 49 -8.10 11.97 1.51
N VAL A 50 -7.82 11.37 0.35
CA VAL A 50 -7.90 12.04 -0.96
C VAL A 50 -9.30 12.62 -1.19
N ILE A 51 -10.36 11.85 -0.93
CA ILE A 51 -11.75 12.31 -1.06
C ILE A 51 -12.04 13.47 -0.09
N SER A 52 -11.56 13.39 1.15
CA SER A 52 -11.74 14.45 2.14
C SER A 52 -11.09 15.77 1.69
N VAL A 53 -9.89 15.70 1.13
CA VAL A 53 -9.19 16.86 0.56
C VAL A 53 -9.93 17.40 -0.66
N TYR A 54 -10.30 16.52 -1.60
CA TYR A 54 -11.02 16.91 -2.81
C TYR A 54 -12.35 17.60 -2.49
N ARG A 55 -13.10 17.14 -1.48
CA ARG A 55 -14.36 17.78 -1.07
C ARG A 55 -14.19 19.20 -0.54
N ARG A 56 -13.01 19.57 -0.04
CA ARG A 56 -12.73 20.92 0.48
C ARG A 56 -12.08 21.83 -0.57
N ARG A 57 -11.34 21.26 -1.51
CA ARG A 57 -10.48 22.00 -2.46
C ARG A 57 -10.94 21.90 -3.91
N HIS A 58 -11.84 20.97 -4.23
CA HIS A 58 -12.28 20.65 -5.60
C HIS A 58 -11.14 20.33 -6.59
N SER A 59 -9.96 20.01 -6.06
CA SER A 59 -8.75 19.69 -6.82
C SER A 59 -8.05 18.48 -6.20
N ALA A 60 -7.43 17.66 -7.06
CA ALA A 60 -6.62 16.51 -6.69
C ALA A 60 -5.13 16.71 -7.04
N VAL A 61 -4.75 17.94 -7.42
CA VAL A 61 -3.37 18.31 -7.74
C VAL A 61 -2.59 18.42 -6.43
N VAL A 62 -1.52 17.63 -6.29
CA VAL A 62 -0.77 17.52 -5.03
C VAL A 62 0.02 18.80 -4.75
N GLU A 63 0.49 19.47 -5.80
CA GLU A 63 1.25 20.71 -5.74
C GLU A 63 0.45 21.87 -5.12
N GLU A 64 -0.88 21.84 -5.23
CA GLU A 64 -1.80 22.83 -4.65
C GLU A 64 -2.07 22.59 -3.14
N LEU A 65 -1.52 21.51 -2.55
CA LEU A 65 -1.64 21.20 -1.13
C LEU A 65 -0.50 21.82 -0.31
N ASP A 66 -0.35 23.14 -0.39
CA ASP A 66 0.78 23.90 0.15
C ASP A 66 0.47 24.73 1.40
N ILE A 67 -0.68 24.52 2.02
CA ILE A 67 -1.22 25.32 3.14
C ILE A 67 -0.34 25.39 4.39
N LEU A 68 0.70 24.56 4.48
CA LEU A 68 1.68 24.52 5.57
C LEU A 68 3.07 25.05 5.15
N LYS A 69 3.24 25.51 3.90
CA LYS A 69 4.46 26.19 3.46
C LYS A 69 4.44 27.63 3.96
N ASN A 70 5.56 28.07 4.55
CA ASN A 70 5.81 29.45 4.94
C ASN A 70 6.39 30.25 3.78
#